data_AF-A0A1J0LJN6-F1
#
_entry.id   AF-A0A1J0LJN6-F1
#
_cell.length_a   1.000
_cell.length_b   1.000
_cell.length_c   1.000
_cell.angle_alpha   90.00
_cell.angle_beta   90.00
_cell.angle_gamma   90.00
#
_symmetry.space_group_name_H-M   'P 1'
#
loop_
_entity.id
_entity.type
_entity.pdbx_description
1 polymer ?
#
loop_
_entity_poly.entity_id
_entity_poly.type
_entity_poly.pdbx_seq_one_letter_code
_entity_poly.pdbx_strand_id
1 'polypeptide(L)'
;MKYFYSTWILFIFPLAMFSQVEIGANTLHTSTILDSASTSQRFLMSSLTVIERVDIYTSGKEWLIYNKTTDCIEVYTNSTWNCILQQVIDTSVFEISNDPILV
;
A
#
# COMPACT_ATOMS: atom_id res chain seq x y z
N MET A 1 -18.18 -36.42 39.53
CA MET A 1 -16.78 -36.16 39.12
C MET A 1 -16.50 -36.48 37.63
N LYS A 2 -17.46 -36.38 36.71
CA LYS A 2 -17.29 -36.82 35.30
C LYS A 2 -17.20 -35.66 34.29
N TYR A 3 -17.61 -34.46 34.70
CA TYR A 3 -17.63 -33.27 33.84
C TYR A 3 -16.38 -32.37 34.00
N PHE A 4 -15.51 -32.66 34.97
CA PHE A 4 -14.30 -31.88 35.24
C PHE A 4 -13.24 -32.01 34.13
N TYR A 5 -13.21 -33.15 33.42
CA TYR A 5 -12.34 -33.36 32.26
C TYR A 5 -12.91 -32.77 30.96
N SER A 6 -14.23 -32.49 30.91
CA SER A 6 -14.89 -31.96 29.71
C SER A 6 -14.54 -30.49 29.46
N THR A 7 -14.39 -29.71 30.53
CA THR A 7 -14.02 -28.28 30.45
C THR A 7 -12.55 -28.04 30.12
N TRP A 8 -11.66 -29.01 30.41
CA TRP A 8 -10.23 -28.94 30.08
C TRP A 8 -9.93 -29.22 28.60
N ILE A 9 -10.75 -30.04 27.93
CA ILE A 9 -10.62 -30.34 26.49
C ILE A 9 -11.00 -29.14 25.60
N LEU A 10 -11.85 -28.23 26.09
CA LEU A 10 -12.23 -27.03 25.33
C LEU A 10 -11.13 -25.94 25.30
N PHE A 11 -10.13 -26.03 26.17
CA PHE A 11 -9.08 -25.00 26.35
C PHE A 11 -7.77 -25.32 25.58
N ILE A 12 -7.68 -26.49 24.93
CA ILE A 12 -6.46 -26.99 24.26
C ILE A 12 -6.45 -26.70 22.74
N PHE A 13 -7.49 -26.07 22.18
CA PHE A 13 -7.48 -25.75 20.74
C PHE A 13 -6.63 -24.50 20.47
N PRO A 14 -5.49 -24.60 19.75
CA PRO A 14 -4.58 -23.48 19.60
C PRO A 14 -5.18 -22.35 18.75
N LEU A 15 -4.93 -21.14 19.26
CA LEU A 15 -5.15 -19.83 18.68
C LEU A 15 -4.21 -19.60 17.50
N ALA A 16 -4.66 -19.84 16.27
CA ALA A 16 -4.11 -19.21 15.08
C ALA A 16 -5.05 -19.44 13.89
N MET A 17 -5.99 -18.53 13.69
CA MET A 17 -6.73 -18.45 12.44
C MET A 17 -6.12 -17.31 11.62
N PHE A 18 -5.27 -17.66 10.66
CA PHE A 18 -4.79 -16.72 9.65
C PHE A 18 -5.76 -16.76 8.47
N SER A 19 -6.42 -15.64 8.17
CA SER A 19 -7.17 -15.47 6.92
C SER A 19 -6.28 -14.68 5.98
N GLN A 20 -5.60 -15.40 5.08
CA GLN A 20 -4.93 -14.83 3.92
C GLN A 20 -5.83 -15.04 2.70
N VAL A 21 -5.99 -14.01 1.89
CA VAL A 21 -6.77 -14.07 0.64
C VAL A 21 -5.79 -14.09 -0.51
N GLU A 22 -5.85 -15.15 -1.32
CA GLU A 22 -5.02 -15.33 -2.50
C GLU A 22 -5.87 -15.21 -3.76
N ILE A 23 -5.39 -14.46 -4.74
CA ILE A 23 -6.06 -14.31 -6.04
C ILE A 23 -5.05 -14.57 -7.16
N GLY A 24 -5.00 -15.83 -7.64
CA GLY A 24 -4.30 -16.20 -8.87
C GLY A 24 -2.79 -16.51 -8.74
N ALA A 25 -2.23 -16.54 -7.53
CA ALA A 25 -0.86 -16.99 -7.30
C ALA A 25 -0.80 -18.51 -6.98
N ASN A 26 0.41 -19.09 -7.05
CA ASN A 26 0.66 -20.51 -6.75
C ASN A 26 1.60 -20.72 -5.55
N THR A 27 2.25 -19.64 -5.06
CA THR A 27 3.21 -19.67 -3.96
C THR A 27 3.28 -18.30 -3.27
N LEU A 28 2.89 -18.23 -2.00
CA LEU A 28 2.91 -17.01 -1.19
C LEU A 28 4.17 -16.93 -0.30
N HIS A 29 4.67 -15.72 -0.09
CA HIS A 29 5.62 -15.46 1.00
C HIS A 29 4.87 -15.38 2.34
N THR A 30 5.51 -15.83 3.43
CA THR A 30 4.88 -15.93 4.76
C THR A 30 4.50 -14.58 5.37
N SER A 31 5.03 -13.48 4.83
CA SER A 31 4.67 -12.11 5.24
C SER A 31 3.61 -11.45 4.37
N THR A 32 3.02 -12.17 3.41
CA THR A 32 2.08 -11.59 2.44
C THR A 32 0.65 -11.62 2.97
N ILE A 33 0.04 -10.44 3.10
CA ILE A 33 -1.36 -10.30 3.53
C ILE A 33 -2.33 -10.40 2.34
N LEU A 34 -1.89 -9.92 1.17
CA LEU A 34 -2.64 -9.99 -0.09
C LEU A 34 -1.65 -10.15 -1.25
N ASP A 35 -1.85 -11.16 -2.09
CA ASP A 35 -1.13 -11.37 -3.34
C ASP A 35 -2.14 -11.51 -4.48
N SER A 36 -1.83 -10.84 -5.60
CA SER A 36 -2.61 -10.96 -6.83
C SER A 36 -1.68 -11.11 -8.01
N ALA A 37 -1.78 -12.25 -8.69
CA ALA A 37 -1.05 -12.53 -9.91
C ALA A 37 -2.04 -12.74 -11.06
N SER A 38 -1.85 -11.99 -12.15
CA SER A 38 -2.60 -12.19 -13.38
C SER A 38 -1.73 -11.91 -14.60
N THR A 39 -1.82 -12.77 -15.61
CA THR A 39 -1.16 -12.58 -16.92
C THR A 39 -2.10 -11.96 -17.95
N SER A 40 -3.40 -11.88 -17.66
CA SER A 40 -4.43 -11.46 -18.62
C SER A 40 -5.31 -10.31 -18.13
N GLN A 41 -5.40 -10.10 -16.81
CA GLN A 41 -6.24 -9.08 -16.20
C GLN A 41 -5.38 -7.98 -15.56
N ARG A 42 -5.96 -6.80 -15.42
CA ARG A 42 -5.30 -5.62 -14.84
C ARG A 42 -5.87 -5.32 -13.46
N PHE A 43 -5.00 -4.91 -12.54
CA PHE A 43 -5.42 -4.38 -11.25
C PHE A 43 -5.96 -2.97 -11.44
N LEU A 44 -7.25 -2.78 -11.13
CA LEU A 44 -7.89 -1.46 -11.19
C LEU A 44 -7.95 -0.86 -9.79
N MET A 45 -7.14 0.17 -9.57
CA MET A 45 -7.13 0.93 -8.32
C MET A 45 -8.30 1.92 -8.28
N SER A 46 -8.76 2.26 -7.07
CA SER A 46 -9.78 3.29 -6.86
C SER A 46 -9.39 4.59 -7.57
N SER A 47 -10.28 5.05 -8.45
CA SER A 47 -10.04 6.18 -9.36
C SER A 47 -10.98 7.34 -9.02
N LEU A 48 -10.43 8.42 -8.49
CA LEU A 48 -11.18 9.54 -7.91
C LEU A 48 -10.77 10.88 -8.54
N THR A 49 -11.66 11.87 -8.54
CA THR A 49 -11.30 13.25 -8.86
C THR A 49 -10.76 13.97 -7.62
N VAL A 50 -10.21 15.17 -7.82
CA VAL A 50 -9.77 16.05 -6.71
C VAL A 50 -10.91 16.35 -5.73
N ILE A 51 -12.16 16.41 -6.20
CA ILE A 51 -13.33 16.68 -5.35
C ILE A 51 -13.75 15.40 -4.62
N GLU A 52 -13.87 14.28 -5.33
CA GLU A 52 -14.29 12.99 -4.75
C GLU A 52 -13.33 12.49 -3.65
N ARG A 53 -12.02 12.78 -3.75
CA ARG A 53 -11.04 12.37 -2.73
C ARG A 53 -11.13 13.20 -1.43
N VAL A 54 -11.77 14.38 -1.44
CA VAL A 54 -11.92 15.21 -0.24
C VAL A 54 -12.91 14.55 0.74
N ASP A 55 -13.89 13.82 0.25
CA ASP A 55 -14.91 13.17 1.08
C ASP A 55 -14.39 11.90 1.80
N ILE A 56 -13.20 11.43 1.44
CA ILE A 56 -12.55 10.24 2.03
C ILE A 56 -11.78 10.57 3.32
N TYR A 57 -11.65 11.87 3.66
CA TYR A 57 -10.88 12.40 4.80
C TYR A 57 -11.37 12.03 6.21
N THR A 58 -12.26 11.05 6.37
CA THR A 58 -12.93 10.80 7.65
C THR A 58 -12.17 9.88 8.60
N SER A 59 -11.04 9.29 8.22
CA SER A 59 -10.20 8.51 9.14
C SER A 59 -8.75 8.60 8.73
N GLY A 60 -7.89 9.10 9.63
CA GLY A 60 -6.46 9.39 9.45
C GLY A 60 -5.57 8.19 9.10
N LYS A 61 -5.88 7.54 7.99
CA LYS A 61 -5.11 6.45 7.39
C LYS A 61 -4.40 6.96 6.14
N GLU A 62 -3.31 6.28 5.80
CA GLU A 62 -2.64 6.47 4.52
C GLU A 62 -3.51 5.85 3.42
N TRP A 63 -3.75 6.60 2.34
CA TRP A 63 -4.59 6.17 1.21
C TRP A 63 -3.76 6.18 -0.07
N LEU A 64 -3.98 5.18 -0.92
CA LEU A 64 -3.40 5.10 -2.26
C LEU A 64 -4.54 5.13 -3.29
N ILE A 65 -4.53 6.12 -4.18
CA ILE A 65 -5.57 6.32 -5.20
C ILE A 65 -4.96 6.69 -6.54
N TYR A 66 -5.71 6.51 -7.62
CA TYR A 66 -5.43 7.17 -8.89
C TYR A 66 -6.34 8.39 -9.03
N ASN A 67 -5.75 9.56 -9.23
CA ASN A 67 -6.50 10.79 -9.38
C ASN A 67 -6.70 11.12 -10.85
N LYS A 68 -7.96 11.03 -11.28
CA LYS A 68 -8.40 11.27 -12.67
C LYS A 68 -8.22 12.73 -13.11
N THR A 69 -8.17 13.66 -12.16
CA THR A 69 -8.02 15.10 -12.46
C THR A 69 -6.56 15.49 -12.64
N THR A 70 -5.67 14.98 -11.78
CA THR A 70 -4.22 15.25 -11.85
C THR A 70 -3.47 14.22 -12.71
N ASP A 71 -4.18 13.19 -13.19
CA ASP A 71 -3.63 12.07 -13.95
C ASP A 71 -2.43 11.43 -13.25
N CYS A 72 -2.55 11.21 -11.93
CA CYS A 72 -1.46 10.68 -11.12
C CYS A 72 -1.91 9.67 -10.05
N ILE A 73 -1.04 8.70 -9.78
CA ILE A 73 -1.11 7.87 -8.57
C ILE A 73 -0.70 8.73 -7.37
N GLU A 74 -1.61 8.91 -6.43
CA GLU A 74 -1.40 9.77 -5.27
C GLU A 74 -1.46 8.97 -3.97
N VAL A 75 -0.56 9.31 -3.04
CA VAL A 75 -0.59 8.83 -1.66
C VAL A 75 -0.98 9.97 -0.75
N TYR A 76 -1.94 9.72 0.13
CA TYR A 76 -2.24 10.60 1.24
C TYR A 76 -1.33 10.29 2.42
N THR A 77 -0.40 11.17 2.73
CA THR A 77 0.50 11.08 3.89
C THR A 77 0.65 12.46 4.53
N ASN A 78 0.83 12.53 5.85
CA ASN A 78 1.06 13.80 6.56
C ASN A 78 0.05 14.91 6.23
N SER A 79 -1.21 14.52 6.05
CA SER A 79 -2.30 15.42 5.67
C SER A 79 -2.22 16.05 4.28
N THR A 80 -1.33 15.57 3.40
CA THR A 80 -1.18 16.02 2.02
C THR A 80 -1.31 14.88 1.02
N TRP A 81 -1.80 15.21 -0.18
CA TRP A 81 -1.79 14.29 -1.32
C TRP A 81 -0.50 14.49 -2.12
N ASN A 82 0.27 13.42 -2.28
CA ASN A 82 1.55 13.43 -2.97
C ASN A 82 1.50 12.53 -4.20
N CYS A 83 1.84 13.08 -5.37
CA CYS A 83 1.93 12.32 -6.61
C CYS A 83 3.23 11.49 -6.63
N ILE A 84 3.13 10.17 -6.79
CA ILE A 84 4.29 9.26 -6.76
C ILE A 84 5.20 9.46 -7.97
N LEU A 85 4.62 9.84 -9.12
CA LEU A 85 5.35 9.98 -10.38
C LEU A 85 6.00 11.37 -10.54
N GLN A 86 5.86 12.24 -9.54
CA GLN A 86 6.44 13.58 -9.63
C GLN A 86 7.93 13.53 -9.31
N GLN A 87 8.76 13.59 -10.36
CA GLN A 87 10.19 13.78 -10.21
C GLN A 87 10.45 15.16 -9.60
N VAL A 88 10.88 15.19 -8.33
CA VAL A 88 11.43 16.40 -7.73
C VAL A 88 12.78 16.62 -8.38
N ILE A 89 12.85 17.49 -9.38
CA ILE A 89 14.13 18.01 -9.86
C ILE A 89 14.60 18.98 -8.78
N ASP A 90 15.51 18.52 -7.92
CA ASP A 90 16.20 19.38 -6.98
C ASP A 90 17.15 20.28 -7.76
N THR A 91 16.73 21.53 -7.98
CA THR A 91 17.51 22.53 -8.70
C THR A 91 18.69 23.06 -7.88
N SER A 92 18.88 22.62 -6.63
CA SER A 92 20.01 23.03 -5.79
C SER A 92 21.32 22.28 -6.07
N VAL A 93 21.31 21.26 -6.94
CA VAL A 93 22.49 20.39 -7.22
C VAL A 93 23.27 20.80 -8.48
N PHE A 94 22.89 21.86 -9.18
CA PHE A 94 23.71 22.41 -10.29
C PHE A 94 24.75 23.42 -9.77
N GLU A 95 25.79 22.93 -9.09
CA GLU A 95 27.06 23.67 -9.04
C GLU A 95 27.83 23.32 -10.32
N ILE A 96 27.91 24.29 -11.24
CA ILE A 96 28.82 24.20 -12.38
C ILE A 96 30.23 24.27 -11.79
N SER A 97 30.93 23.13 -11.72
CA SER A 97 32.37 23.14 -11.46
C SER A 97 33.05 23.87 -12.62
N ASN A 98 33.39 25.13 -12.40
CA ASN A 98 34.21 25.93 -13.31
C ASN A 98 35.70 25.68 -13.01
N ASP A 99 36.13 24.41 -13.00
CA ASP A 99 37.56 24.11 -12.93
C ASP A 99 38.20 24.54 -14.26
N PRO A 100 39.15 25.51 -14.27
CA PRO A 100 39.81 25.91 -15.49
C PRO A 100 40.65 24.76 -16.02
N ILE A 101 40.38 24.34 -17.25
CA ILE A 101 41.24 23.43 -18.01
C ILE A 101 42.59 24.14 -18.18
N LEU A 102 43.62 23.65 -17.49
CA LEU A 102 44.99 24.07 -17.74
C LEU A 102 45.38 23.59 -19.14
N VAL A 103 45.53 24.54 -20.06
CA VAL A 103 46.10 24.35 -21.40
C VAL A 103 47.60 24.13 -21.29
#